data_AF-F6YC82-F1
#
_entry.id   AF-F6YC82-F1
#
_cell.length_a   1.000
_cell.length_b   1.000
_cell.length_c   1.000
_cell.angle_alpha   90.00
_cell.angle_beta   90.00
_cell.angle_gamma   90.00
#
_symmetry.space_group_name_H-M   'P 1'
#
loop_
_entity.id
_entity.type
_entity.pdbx_description
1 polymer ?
#
loop_
_entity_poly.entity_id
_entity_poly.type
_entity_poly.pdbx_seq_one_letter_code
_entity_poly.pdbx_strand_id
1 'polypeptide(L)'
;MYFVNHVEKMTQYEHPLAPRQNAATKNEQQPLPPAEPSQQYDTWQHNQVVKANPYLSTAEIPRWLQVYSKAPQKFDNKLRWELFQVQELDCFSEMLTMLMKKELEQIVMSYESARQAIFAEVTSRKPEDEQNRFESNV
;
A
#
# COMPACT_ATOMS: atom_id res chain seq x y z
N MET A 1 -10.73 9.88 -18.44
CA MET A 1 -9.42 10.53 -18.65
C MET A 1 -9.46 11.24 -20.00
N TYR A 2 -9.16 12.54 -20.05
CA TYR A 2 -9.08 13.33 -21.29
C TYR A 2 -7.72 14.03 -21.32
N PHE A 3 -7.10 14.15 -22.49
CA PHE A 3 -5.81 14.80 -22.68
C PHE A 3 -6.05 16.23 -23.17
N VAL A 4 -5.38 17.20 -22.56
CA VAL A 4 -5.53 18.61 -22.91
C VAL A 4 -4.31 19.04 -23.71
N ASN A 5 -4.52 19.36 -25.00
CA ASN A 5 -3.50 20.01 -25.80
C ASN A 5 -3.48 21.51 -25.45
N HIS A 6 -2.47 21.96 -24.71
CA HIS A 6 -2.38 23.35 -24.25
C HIS A 6 -1.95 24.34 -25.34
N VAL A 7 -1.44 23.85 -26.48
CA VAL A 7 -1.06 24.66 -27.65
C VAL A 7 -2.30 24.98 -28.48
N GLU A 8 -3.14 23.98 -28.76
CA GLU A 8 -4.35 24.15 -29.58
C GLU A 8 -5.59 24.49 -28.75
N LYS A 9 -5.48 24.51 -27.42
CA LYS A 9 -6.58 24.73 -26.47
C LYS A 9 -7.76 23.75 -26.68
N MET A 10 -7.45 22.54 -27.12
CA MET A 10 -8.46 21.48 -27.34
C MET A 10 -8.24 20.31 -26.40
N THR A 11 -9.33 19.64 -26.07
CA THR A 11 -9.31 18.39 -25.30
C THR A 11 -9.63 17.23 -26.23
N GLN A 12 -8.80 16.19 -26.19
CA GLN A 12 -8.99 14.96 -26.95
C GLN A 12 -9.06 13.77 -25.98
N TYR A 13 -9.91 12.80 -26.31
CA TYR A 13 -10.01 11.56 -25.53
C TYR A 13 -8.95 10.53 -25.92
N GLU A 14 -8.42 10.63 -27.13
CA GLU A 14 -7.35 9.77 -27.63
C GLU A 14 -5.99 10.15 -27.04
N HIS A 15 -5.18 9.13 -26.72
CA HIS A 15 -3.83 9.33 -26.21
C HIS A 15 -2.91 9.79 -27.36
N PRO A 16 -2.05 10.81 -27.17
CA PRO A 16 -1.21 11.36 -28.25
C PRO A 16 -0.17 10.38 -28.82
N LEU A 17 0.13 9.30 -28.09
CA LEU A 17 0.97 8.18 -28.55
C LEU A 17 0.16 6.93 -28.93
N ALA A 18 -1.15 7.04 -29.12
CA ALA A 18 -1.97 5.91 -29.58
C ALA A 18 -1.50 5.50 -30.99
N PRO A 19 -1.26 4.19 -31.25
CA PRO A 19 -0.93 3.72 -32.59
C PRO A 19 -2.09 4.05 -33.53
N ARG A 20 -1.88 4.99 -34.46
CA ARG A 20 -2.84 5.26 -35.53
C ARG A 20 -2.98 3.99 -36.34
N GLN A 21 -4.09 3.28 -36.15
CA GLN A 21 -4.49 2.17 -37.01
C GLN A 21 -4.83 2.77 -38.38
N ASN A 22 -3.80 2.96 -39.20
CA ASN A 22 -3.95 3.35 -40.59
C ASN A 22 -4.63 2.17 -41.29
N ALA A 23 -5.95 2.25 -41.40
CA ALA A 23 -6.70 1.41 -42.30
C ALA A 23 -6.23 1.67 -43.74
N ALA A 24 -5.95 0.57 -44.44
CA ALA A 24 -5.66 0.49 -45.87
C ALA A 24 -4.26 0.88 -46.34
N THR A 25 -3.31 -0.03 -46.14
CA THR A 25 -2.52 -0.50 -47.30
C THR A 25 -2.20 -1.98 -47.11
N LYS A 26 -2.88 -2.82 -47.89
CA LYS A 26 -2.63 -4.25 -48.04
C LYS A 26 -1.22 -4.41 -48.57
N ASN A 27 -0.29 -4.90 -47.76
CA ASN A 27 0.86 -5.65 -48.28
C ASN A 27 1.35 -6.67 -47.26
N GLU A 28 1.63 -7.84 -47.80
CA GLU A 28 1.96 -9.09 -47.12
C GLU A 28 3.31 -9.02 -46.39
N GLN A 29 3.47 -9.86 -45.36
CA GLN A 29 4.72 -10.25 -44.70
C GLN A 29 5.34 -9.23 -43.72
N GLN A 30 4.72 -9.08 -42.56
CA GLN A 30 5.45 -8.81 -41.31
C GLN A 30 5.07 -9.86 -40.26
N PRO A 31 6.03 -10.39 -39.47
CA PRO A 31 5.70 -11.18 -38.29
C PRO A 31 4.79 -10.35 -37.39
N LEU A 32 3.63 -10.92 -37.04
CA LEU A 32 2.70 -10.30 -36.11
C LEU A 32 3.47 -9.91 -34.84
N PRO A 33 3.35 -8.66 -34.34
CA PRO A 33 3.82 -8.35 -32.99
C PRO A 33 3.10 -9.26 -32.00
N PRO A 34 3.71 -9.60 -30.85
CA PRO A 34 3.04 -10.35 -29.80
C PRO A 34 1.69 -9.70 -29.54
N ALA A 35 0.61 -10.47 -29.59
CA ALA A 35 -0.75 -9.97 -29.43
C ALA A 35 -0.78 -9.04 -28.22
N GLU A 36 -1.18 -7.78 -28.44
CA GLU A 36 -1.47 -6.88 -27.33
C GLU A 36 -2.43 -7.64 -26.42
N PRO A 37 -2.12 -7.73 -25.13
CA PRO A 37 -2.96 -8.49 -24.23
C PRO A 37 -4.37 -7.85 -24.34
N SER A 38 -5.40 -8.66 -24.54
CA SER A 38 -6.77 -8.21 -24.83
C SER A 38 -7.36 -7.45 -23.64
N GLN A 39 -8.17 -6.39 -23.77
CA GLN A 39 -8.78 -5.72 -22.59
C GLN A 39 -9.47 -6.67 -21.57
N GLN A 40 -9.78 -7.90 -21.98
CA GLN A 40 -10.08 -9.04 -21.12
C GLN A 40 -9.01 -9.43 -20.08
N TYR A 41 -7.69 -9.40 -20.34
CA TYR A 41 -6.67 -9.73 -19.32
C TYR A 41 -6.60 -8.67 -18.22
N ASP A 42 -6.73 -7.38 -18.55
CA ASP A 42 -6.72 -6.28 -17.58
C ASP A 42 -7.92 -6.36 -16.64
N THR A 43 -9.11 -6.62 -17.19
CA THR A 43 -10.32 -6.84 -16.40
C THR A 43 -10.26 -8.15 -15.61
N TRP A 44 -9.60 -9.19 -16.12
CA TRP A 44 -9.41 -10.45 -15.39
C TRP A 44 -8.47 -10.28 -14.21
N GLN A 45 -7.37 -9.53 -14.34
CA GLN A 45 -6.47 -9.20 -13.22
C GLN A 45 -7.16 -8.29 -12.18
N HIS A 46 -7.94 -7.30 -12.63
CA HIS A 46 -8.63 -6.37 -11.72
C HIS A 46 -9.74 -7.06 -10.90
N ASN A 47 -10.37 -8.11 -11.44
CA ASN A 47 -11.42 -8.88 -10.78
C ASN A 47 -10.92 -10.16 -10.09
N GLN A 48 -9.60 -10.36 -10.00
CA GLN A 48 -9.02 -11.40 -9.14
C GLN A 48 -9.22 -11.00 -7.69
N VAL A 49 -10.34 -11.42 -7.10
CA VAL A 49 -10.54 -11.38 -5.66
C VAL A 49 -9.54 -12.36 -5.05
N VAL A 50 -8.33 -11.88 -4.79
CA VAL A 50 -7.36 -12.60 -3.96
C VAL A 50 -8.05 -12.79 -2.63
N LYS A 51 -8.20 -14.05 -2.21
CA LYS A 51 -8.72 -14.35 -0.88
C LYS A 51 -7.92 -13.51 0.12
N ALA A 52 -8.61 -12.78 1.00
CA ALA A 52 -7.94 -12.09 2.09
C ALA A 52 -6.97 -13.05 2.77
N ASN A 53 -5.85 -12.52 3.30
CA ASN A 53 -4.90 -13.34 4.02
C ASN A 53 -5.68 -14.28 4.97
N PRO A 54 -5.55 -15.62 4.85
CA PRO A 54 -6.36 -16.57 5.60
C PRO A 54 -6.20 -16.42 7.12
N TYR A 55 -5.11 -15.78 7.57
CA TYR A 55 -4.85 -15.47 8.97
C TYR A 55 -5.44 -14.13 9.43
N LEU A 56 -5.94 -13.27 8.52
CA LEU A 56 -6.56 -11.99 8.89
C LEU A 56 -7.95 -12.15 9.52
N SER A 57 -8.69 -13.21 9.16
CA SER A 57 -10.13 -13.31 9.49
C SER A 57 -10.54 -14.59 10.22
N THR A 58 -9.72 -15.65 10.19
CA THR A 58 -10.19 -17.01 10.57
C THR A 58 -9.30 -17.79 11.52
N ALA A 59 -8.03 -17.43 11.66
CA ALA A 59 -7.10 -18.15 12.54
C ALA A 59 -6.80 -17.33 13.79
N GLU A 60 -7.35 -17.74 14.93
CA GLU A 60 -6.97 -17.18 16.22
C GLU A 60 -5.50 -17.52 16.51
N ILE A 61 -4.64 -16.50 16.62
CA ILE A 61 -3.23 -16.71 16.93
C ILE A 61 -3.11 -17.38 18.31
N PRO A 62 -2.44 -18.54 18.42
CA PRO A 62 -2.30 -19.24 19.70
C PRO A 62 -1.71 -18.36 20.80
N ARG A 63 -2.27 -18.44 22.00
CA ARG A 63 -1.86 -17.58 23.12
C ARG A 63 -0.37 -17.71 23.46
N TRP A 64 0.19 -18.91 23.36
CA TRP A 64 1.61 -19.15 23.64
C TRP A 64 2.52 -18.42 22.65
N LEU A 65 2.09 -18.25 21.39
CA LEU A 65 2.87 -17.55 20.36
C LEU A 65 2.89 -16.04 20.60
N GLN A 66 1.79 -15.48 21.14
CA GLN A 66 1.74 -14.09 21.61
C GLN A 66 2.68 -13.85 22.80
N VAL A 67 2.79 -14.83 23.70
CA VAL A 67 3.73 -14.74 24.83
C VAL A 67 5.17 -14.83 24.33
N TYR A 68 5.43 -15.75 23.39
CA TYR A 68 6.73 -15.89 22.75
C TYR A 68 7.16 -14.62 22.02
N SER A 69 6.27 -13.97 21.26
CA SER A 69 6.62 -12.73 20.52
C SER A 69 7.03 -11.57 21.44
N LYS A 70 6.59 -11.58 22.69
CA LYS A 70 6.96 -10.60 23.73
C LYS A 70 8.11 -11.06 24.62
N ALA A 71 8.55 -12.31 24.49
CA ALA A 71 9.57 -12.88 25.35
C ALA A 71 10.96 -12.31 24.99
N PRO A 72 11.84 -12.08 25.98
CA PRO A 72 13.23 -11.70 25.70
C PRO A 72 13.99 -12.82 24.97
N GLN A 73 14.89 -12.44 24.07
CA GLN A 73 15.68 -13.36 23.24
C GLN A 73 16.47 -14.42 24.03
N LYS A 74 16.82 -14.16 25.29
CA LYS A 74 17.50 -15.12 26.19
C LYS A 74 16.73 -16.44 26.41
N PHE A 75 15.43 -16.47 26.10
CA PHE A 75 14.57 -17.65 26.23
C PHE A 75 14.22 -18.30 24.90
N ASP A 76 14.69 -17.75 23.79
CA ASP A 76 14.34 -18.22 22.45
C ASP A 76 14.75 -19.69 22.22
N ASN A 77 15.92 -20.06 22.75
CA ASN A 77 16.46 -21.41 22.73
C ASN A 77 15.65 -22.45 23.52
N LYS A 78 14.67 -22.04 24.32
CA LYS A 78 13.79 -22.97 25.04
C LYS A 78 12.74 -23.61 24.13
N LEU A 79 12.44 -22.97 22.99
CA LEU A 79 11.49 -23.48 22.03
C LEU A 79 12.20 -24.38 21.01
N ARG A 80 11.80 -25.65 20.97
CA ARG A 80 12.35 -26.63 20.03
C ARG A 80 11.51 -26.65 18.76
N TRP A 81 11.83 -25.75 17.82
CA TRP A 81 11.13 -25.64 16.53
C TRP A 81 11.18 -26.93 15.69
N GLU A 82 12.22 -27.74 15.87
CA GLU A 82 12.43 -29.03 15.22
C GLU A 82 11.32 -30.07 15.51
N LEU A 83 10.51 -29.86 16.55
CA LEU A 83 9.41 -30.75 16.92
C LEU A 83 8.15 -30.53 16.08
N PHE A 84 8.06 -29.42 15.34
CA PHE A 84 6.92 -29.08 14.50
C PHE A 84 7.14 -29.50 13.06
N GLN A 85 6.03 -29.73 12.36
CA GLN A 85 6.06 -29.98 10.92
C GLN A 85 6.38 -28.69 10.17
N VAL A 86 6.97 -28.83 8.98
CA VAL A 86 7.31 -27.67 8.12
C VAL A 86 6.10 -26.78 7.84
N GLN A 87 4.92 -27.38 7.58
CA GLN A 87 3.69 -26.64 7.32
C GLN A 87 3.22 -25.83 8.54
N GLU A 88 3.42 -26.35 9.75
CA GLU A 88 3.09 -25.65 10.99
C GLU A 88 4.04 -24.47 11.21
N LEU A 89 5.33 -24.64 10.89
CA LEU A 89 6.32 -23.57 10.96
C LEU A 89 6.01 -22.42 9.99
N ASP A 90 5.61 -22.73 8.77
CA ASP A 90 5.17 -21.72 7.80
C ASP A 90 3.98 -20.91 8.34
N CYS A 91 3.00 -21.62 8.91
CA CYS A 91 1.84 -21.02 9.57
C CYS A 91 2.25 -20.10 10.74
N PHE A 92 3.13 -20.56 11.64
CA PHE A 92 3.61 -19.74 12.76
C PHE A 92 4.42 -18.52 12.31
N SER A 93 5.22 -18.65 11.25
CA SER A 93 5.98 -17.56 10.66
C SER A 93 5.07 -16.44 10.14
N GLU A 94 3.98 -16.81 9.45
CA GLU A 94 2.98 -15.86 8.99
C GLU A 94 2.25 -15.18 10.17
N MET A 95 1.90 -15.94 11.21
CA MET A 95 1.29 -15.40 12.43
C MET A 95 2.22 -14.41 13.15
N LEU A 96 3.51 -14.72 13.26
CA LEU A 96 4.52 -13.83 13.85
C LEU A 96 4.68 -12.55 13.03
N THR A 97 4.70 -12.68 11.69
CA THR A 97 4.74 -11.53 10.78
C THR A 97 3.53 -10.62 10.97
N MET A 98 2.35 -11.21 11.18
CA MET A 98 1.13 -10.45 11.46
C MET A 98 1.19 -9.73 12.81
N LEU A 99 1.66 -10.40 13.87
CA LEU A 99 1.89 -9.76 15.18
C LEU A 99 2.87 -8.58 15.06
N MET A 100 3.98 -8.77 14.34
CA MET A 100 4.95 -7.70 14.09
C MET A 100 4.32 -6.51 13.37
N LYS A 101 3.55 -6.75 12.30
CA LYS A 101 2.86 -5.70 11.55
C LYS A 101 1.86 -4.93 12.43
N LYS A 102 1.12 -5.63 13.29
CA LYS A 102 0.19 -5.02 14.24
C LYS A 102 0.91 -4.13 15.25
N GLU A 103 2.04 -4.58 15.78
CA GLU A 103 2.85 -3.78 16.71
C GLU A 103 3.43 -2.55 16.03
N LEU A 104 3.92 -2.70 14.80
CA LEU A 104 4.41 -1.60 13.98
C LEU A 104 3.31 -0.56 13.74
N GLU A 105 2.11 -1.00 13.39
CA GLU A 105 0.96 -0.12 13.20
C GLU A 105 0.66 0.70 14.46
N GLN A 106 0.62 0.07 15.63
CA GLN A 106 0.39 0.78 16.90
C GLN A 106 1.47 1.84 17.17
N ILE A 107 2.73 1.50 16.91
CA ILE A 107 3.85 2.44 17.03
C ILE A 107 3.61 3.63 16.08
N VAL A 108 3.40 3.38 14.79
CA VAL A 108 3.18 4.43 13.80
C VAL A 108 2.00 5.32 14.18
N MET A 109 0.86 4.74 14.58
CA MET A 109 -0.32 5.49 15.02
C MET A 109 -0.01 6.40 16.22
N SER A 110 0.75 5.91 17.21
CA SER A 110 1.12 6.71 18.39
C SER A 110 1.98 7.92 18.02
N TYR A 111 2.93 7.73 17.10
CA TYR A 111 3.81 8.82 16.63
C TYR A 111 3.06 9.80 15.73
N GLU A 112 2.18 9.33 14.84
CA GLU A 112 1.34 10.21 14.02
C GLU A 112 0.39 11.05 14.88
N SER A 113 -0.20 10.45 15.93
CA SER A 113 -1.02 11.18 16.89
C SER A 113 -0.22 12.26 17.61
N ALA A 114 0.98 11.93 18.11
CA ALA A 114 1.86 12.91 18.75
C ALA A 114 2.28 14.03 17.78
N ARG A 115 2.60 13.68 16.54
CA ARG A 115 2.96 14.63 15.48
C ARG A 115 1.82 15.60 15.19
N GLN A 116 0.59 15.10 15.07
CA GLN A 116 -0.60 15.92 14.85
C GLN A 116 -0.86 16.86 16.03
N ALA A 117 -0.70 16.39 17.27
CA ALA A 117 -0.85 17.22 18.47
C ALA A 117 0.17 18.37 18.50
N ILE A 118 1.45 18.08 18.22
CA ILE A 118 2.50 19.11 18.12
C ILE A 118 2.19 20.10 17.00
N PHE A 119 1.76 19.60 15.83
CA PHE A 119 1.42 20.45 14.70
C PHE A 119 0.25 21.38 15.00
N ALA A 120 -0.79 20.89 15.69
CA ALA A 120 -1.93 21.69 16.13
C ALA A 120 -1.48 22.81 17.07
N GLU A 121 -0.70 22.50 18.11
CA GLU A 121 -0.16 23.48 19.06
C GLU A 121 0.69 24.56 18.37
N VAL A 122 1.61 24.17 17.49
CA VAL A 122 2.45 25.11 16.72
C VAL A 122 1.59 26.01 15.82
N THR A 123 0.53 25.46 15.22
CA THR A 123 -0.38 26.23 14.39
C THR A 123 -1.25 27.17 15.20
N SER A 124 -1.66 26.79 16.42
CA SER A 124 -2.41 27.64 17.34
C SER A 124 -1.63 28.85 17.86
N ARG A 125 -0.30 28.76 17.98
CA ARG A 125 0.56 29.88 18.41
C ARG A 125 0.83 30.92 17.31
N LYS A 126 0.88 30.49 16.05
CA LYS A 126 1.13 31.39 14.90
C LYS A 126 0.11 32.51 14.69
N PRO A 127 -1.22 32.33 14.86
CA PRO A 127 -2.18 33.43 14.71
C PRO A 127 -2.12 34.44 15.86
N GLU A 128 -1.65 34.05 17.06
CA GLU A 128 -1.47 34.99 18.16
C GLU A 128 -0.30 35.96 17.89
N ASP A 129 0.80 35.48 17.29
CA ASP A 129 1.95 36.33 16.94
C ASP A 129 1.65 37.33 15.81
N GLU A 130 0.76 37.00 14.86
CA GLU A 130 0.33 37.96 13.83
C GLU A 130 -0.67 38.97 14.37
N GLN A 131 -1.66 38.56 15.18
CA GLN A 131 -2.65 39.47 15.78
C GLN A 131 -2.01 40.46 16.78
N ASN A 132 -1.09 40.02 17.65
CA ASN A 132 -0.38 40.92 18.59
C ASN A 132 0.52 41.94 17.87
N ARG A 133 0.98 41.62 16.64
CA ARG A 133 1.81 42.51 15.83
C ARG A 133 1.00 43.60 15.12
N PHE A 134 -0.29 43.36 14.85
CA PHE A 134 -1.21 44.39 14.37
C PHE A 134 -1.71 45.30 15.50
N GLU A 135 -1.94 44.78 16.70
CA GLU A 135 -2.40 45.59 17.85
C GLU A 135 -1.30 46.46 18.48
N SER A 136 -0.02 46.11 18.31
CA SER A 136 1.10 46.95 18.76
C SER A 136 1.50 48.06 17.77
N ASN A 137 0.88 48.15 16.59
CA ASN A 137 1.16 49.16 15.56
C ASN A 137 -0.01 50.17 15.35
N VAL A 138 -0.97 50.20 16.26
CA VAL A 138 -2.05 51.21 16.35
C VAL A 138 -1.87 52.00 17.65
#